data_AF-A0A7R9MR14-F1
#
_entry.id   AF-A0A7R9MR14-F1
#
_cell.length_a   1.000
_cell.length_b   1.000
_cell.length_c   1.000
_cell.angle_alpha   90.00
_cell.angle_beta   90.00
_cell.angle_gamma   90.00
#
_symmetry.space_group_name_H-M   'P 1'
#
loop_
_entity.id
_entity.type
_entity.pdbx_description
1 polymer ?
#
loop_
_entity_poly.entity_id
_entity_poly.type
_entity_poly.pdbx_seq_one_letter_code
_entity_poly.pdbx_strand_id
1 'polypeptide(L)'
;PYSRSERLAQLVSGRQFVDNHMNAYVNSIQHLFSGESVDVFNTRLEVNEFNRECYHRFVDTFNDRCMNIAQNSYVLGKLYMFINVCENMDYSSAMDAVTYLDRYCQYNQVHGYPIEIN
;
A
#
# COMPACT_ATOMS: atom_id res chain seq x y z
N PRO A 1 6.35 21.30 22.79
CA PRO A 1 6.75 21.48 21.37
C PRO A 1 7.96 20.61 21.03
N TYR A 2 7.86 19.73 20.04
CA TYR A 2 8.97 18.89 19.59
C TYR A 2 10.09 19.72 18.96
N SER A 3 11.34 19.36 19.26
CA SER A 3 12.54 19.84 18.58
C SER A 3 12.54 19.42 17.11
N ARG A 4 13.35 20.10 16.29
CA ARG A 4 13.51 19.76 14.86
C ARG A 4 13.96 18.32 14.64
N SER A 5 14.87 17.81 15.49
CA SER A 5 15.36 16.43 15.42
C SER A 5 14.27 15.42 15.74
N GLU A 6 13.42 15.69 16.74
CA GLU A 6 12.29 14.82 17.07
C GLU A 6 11.25 14.79 15.94
N ARG A 7 10.96 15.95 15.33
CA ARG A 7 10.07 16.04 14.16
C ARG A 7 10.60 15.24 12.97
N LEU A 8 11.90 15.35 12.68
CA LEU A 8 12.53 14.58 11.61
C LEU A 8 12.48 13.08 11.90
N ALA A 9 12.78 12.67 13.13
CA ALA A 9 12.74 11.26 13.52
C ALA A 9 11.33 10.67 13.38
N GLN A 10 10.29 11.42 13.75
CA GLN A 10 8.90 11.01 13.56
C GLN A 10 8.55 10.83 12.07
N LEU A 11 8.95 11.78 11.21
CA LEU A 11 8.73 11.68 9.76
C LEU A 11 9.44 10.46 9.16
N VAL A 12 10.71 10.24 9.50
CA VAL A 12 11.48 9.09 9.01
C VAL A 12 10.86 7.77 9.48
N SER A 13 10.49 7.69 10.76
CA SER A 13 9.85 6.50 11.33
C SER A 13 8.50 6.20 10.66
N GLY A 14 7.69 7.23 10.40
CA GLY A 14 6.42 7.07 9.70
C GLY A 14 6.60 6.56 8.27
N ARG A 15 7.61 7.05 7.53
CA ARG A 15 7.91 6.55 6.19
C ARG A 15 8.36 5.10 6.21
N GLN A 16 9.26 4.76 7.14
CA GLN A 16 9.73 3.39 7.34
C GLN A 16 8.57 2.44 7.68
N PHE A 17 7.63 2.90 8.51
CA PHE A 17 6.42 2.15 8.85
C PHE A 17 5.57 1.85 7.61
N VAL A 18 5.29 2.85 6.78
CA VAL A 18 4.56 2.66 5.50
C VAL A 18 5.29 1.69 4.59
N ASP A 19 6.60 1.88 4.39
CA ASP A 19 7.40 1.00 3.53
C ASP A 19 7.39 -0.45 4.02
N ASN A 20 7.58 -0.66 5.31
CA ASN A 20 7.59 -1.99 5.90
C ASN A 20 6.23 -2.70 5.73
N HIS A 21 5.12 -2.01 5.98
CA HIS A 21 3.80 -2.61 5.86
C HIS A 21 3.38 -2.87 4.42
N MET A 22 3.65 -1.93 3.50
CA MET A 22 3.39 -2.13 2.07
C MET A 22 4.22 -3.30 1.52
N ASN A 23 5.50 -3.38 1.88
CA ASN A 23 6.37 -4.45 1.43
C ASN A 23 5.98 -5.80 2.03
N ALA A 24 5.68 -5.85 3.34
CA ALA A 24 5.25 -7.07 4.00
C ALA A 24 3.93 -7.60 3.41
N TYR A 25 2.98 -6.71 3.14
CA TYR A 25 1.74 -7.06 2.47
C TYR A 25 2.01 -7.65 1.07
N VAL A 26 2.72 -6.92 0.21
CA VAL A 26 3.03 -7.41 -1.15
C VAL A 26 3.74 -8.76 -1.11
N ASN A 27 4.74 -8.92 -0.24
CA ASN A 27 5.45 -10.20 -0.08
C ASN A 27 4.51 -11.33 0.36
N SER A 28 3.51 -11.06 1.20
CA SER A 28 2.55 -12.07 1.64
C SER A 28 1.65 -12.60 0.53
N ILE A 29 1.39 -11.79 -0.50
CA ILE A 29 0.52 -12.14 -1.64
C ILE A 29 1.30 -12.55 -2.90
N GLN A 30 2.63 -12.59 -2.87
CA GLN A 30 3.44 -12.97 -4.04
C GLN A 30 3.10 -14.35 -4.60
N HIS A 31 2.63 -15.27 -3.77
CA HIS A 31 2.19 -16.60 -4.18
C HIS A 31 0.94 -16.60 -5.08
N LEU A 32 0.24 -15.46 -5.17
CA LEU A 32 -0.93 -15.25 -6.05
C LEU A 32 -0.52 -14.67 -7.41
N PHE A 33 0.77 -14.35 -7.64
CA PHE A 33 1.22 -13.71 -8.88
C PHE A 33 1.33 -14.76 -9.99
N SER A 34 1.00 -14.38 -11.22
CA SER A 34 1.09 -15.22 -12.42
C SER A 34 2.32 -14.88 -13.27
N GLY A 35 3.10 -15.89 -13.67
CA GLY A 35 4.09 -15.78 -14.76
C GLY A 35 5.29 -14.84 -14.49
N GLU A 36 5.80 -14.22 -15.56
CA GLU A 36 6.85 -13.19 -15.46
C GLU A 36 6.30 -11.97 -14.74
N SER A 37 6.87 -11.66 -13.58
CA SER A 37 6.36 -10.61 -12.72
C SER A 37 6.97 -9.25 -13.05
N VAL A 38 6.12 -8.22 -13.11
CA VAL A 38 6.58 -6.83 -13.08
C VAL A 38 7.11 -6.54 -11.69
N ASP A 39 8.25 -5.86 -11.58
CA ASP A 39 8.77 -5.37 -10.30
C ASP A 39 7.74 -4.43 -9.65
N VAL A 40 6.99 -4.97 -8.68
CA VAL A 40 5.93 -4.28 -7.95
C VAL A 40 6.46 -3.07 -7.19
N PHE A 41 7.71 -3.13 -6.75
CA PHE A 41 8.29 -2.11 -5.88
C PHE A 41 8.84 -0.92 -6.65
N ASN A 42 9.28 -1.09 -7.90
CA ASN A 42 9.99 -0.02 -8.61
C ASN A 42 9.32 0.42 -9.92
N THR A 43 8.42 -0.38 -10.49
CA THR A 43 7.76 -0.03 -11.75
C THR A 43 6.67 1.03 -11.53
N ARG A 44 6.43 1.88 -12.53
CA ARG A 44 5.27 2.78 -12.60
C ARG A 44 4.45 2.43 -13.83
N LEU A 45 3.43 1.61 -13.65
CA LEU A 45 2.50 1.26 -14.71
C LEU A 45 1.38 2.29 -14.82
N GLU A 46 0.90 2.52 -16.04
CA GLU A 46 -0.32 3.29 -16.27
C GLU A 46 -1.53 2.44 -15.89
N VAL A 47 -2.56 3.09 -15.33
CA VAL A 47 -3.83 2.41 -15.04
C VAL A 47 -4.60 2.24 -16.35
N ASN A 48 -4.67 1.01 -16.87
CA ASN A 48 -5.52 0.67 -18.00
C ASN A 48 -6.95 0.30 -17.55
N GLU A 49 -7.86 0.17 -18.51
CA GLU A 49 -9.27 -0.12 -18.24
C GLU A 49 -9.49 -1.49 -17.58
N PHE A 50 -8.69 -2.49 -17.94
CA PHE A 50 -8.78 -3.85 -17.41
C PHE A 50 -8.49 -3.91 -15.91
N ASN A 51 -7.47 -3.19 -15.45
CA ASN A 51 -7.02 -3.21 -14.06
C ASN A 51 -7.50 -2.04 -13.22
N ARG A 52 -8.28 -1.13 -13.80
CA ARG A 52 -8.87 0.01 -13.10
C ARG A 52 -9.71 -0.42 -11.91
N GLU A 53 -10.58 -1.43 -12.07
CA GLU A 53 -11.44 -1.89 -10.98
C GLU A 53 -10.61 -2.49 -9.84
N CYS A 54 -9.65 -3.36 -10.17
CA CYS A 54 -8.73 -3.92 -9.19
C CYS A 54 -8.00 -2.82 -8.41
N TYR A 55 -7.43 -1.85 -9.12
CA TYR A 55 -6.72 -0.72 -8.52
C TYR A 55 -7.60 0.07 -7.55
N HIS A 56 -8.83 0.42 -7.95
CA HIS A 56 -9.75 1.14 -7.06
C HIS A 56 -10.14 0.33 -5.83
N ARG A 57 -10.41 -0.97 -5.97
CA ARG A 57 -10.71 -1.85 -4.81
C ARG A 57 -9.57 -1.88 -3.81
N PHE A 58 -8.33 -1.94 -4.29
CA PHE A 58 -7.14 -1.86 -3.46
C PHE A 58 -7.02 -0.52 -2.73
N VAL A 59 -7.15 0.58 -3.46
CA VAL A 59 -7.05 1.94 -2.90
C VAL A 59 -8.13 2.19 -1.84
N ASP A 60 -9.37 1.84 -2.14
CA ASP A 60 -10.51 2.02 -1.24
C ASP A 60 -10.33 1.18 0.03
N THR A 61 -9.97 -0.10 -0.14
CA THR A 61 -9.71 -0.99 1.01
C THR A 61 -8.55 -0.47 1.85
N PHE A 62 -7.46 -0.02 1.22
CA PHE A 62 -6.32 0.53 1.94
C PHE A 62 -6.69 1.79 2.72
N ASN A 63 -7.43 2.71 2.09
CA ASN A 63 -7.87 3.96 2.70
C ASN A 63 -8.75 3.70 3.94
N ASP A 64 -9.69 2.77 3.82
CA ASP A 64 -10.70 2.51 4.85
C ASP A 64 -10.19 1.59 5.96
N ARG A 65 -9.26 0.67 5.63
CA ARG A 65 -8.82 -0.41 6.52
C ARG A 65 -7.38 -0.30 6.99
N CYS A 66 -6.54 0.49 6.33
CA CYS A 66 -5.11 0.58 6.67
C CYS A 66 -4.75 2.00 7.11
N MET A 67 -4.64 2.94 6.17
CA MET A 67 -4.28 4.32 6.46
C MET A 67 -5.10 5.26 5.60
N ASN A 68 -5.61 6.32 6.22
CA ASN A 68 -6.25 7.41 5.49
C ASN A 68 -5.21 8.07 4.57
N ILE A 69 -5.42 7.92 3.27
CA ILE A 69 -4.48 8.37 2.24
C ILE A 69 -4.33 9.90 2.27
N ALA A 70 -5.42 10.63 2.55
CA ALA A 70 -5.42 12.09 2.59
C ALA A 70 -4.63 12.66 3.78
N GLN A 71 -4.43 11.87 4.83
CA GLN A 71 -3.64 12.25 6.02
C GLN A 71 -2.17 11.86 5.91
N ASN A 72 -1.78 11.19 4.82
CA ASN A 72 -0.44 10.65 4.66
C ASN A 72 0.04 10.81 3.21
N SER A 73 0.65 11.95 2.92
CA SER A 73 1.20 12.25 1.60
C SER A 73 2.30 11.26 1.14
N TYR A 74 2.97 10.57 2.06
CA TYR A 74 3.94 9.54 1.70
C TYR A 74 3.27 8.29 1.12
N VAL A 75 2.13 7.88 1.67
CA VAL A 75 1.32 6.77 1.17
C VAL A 75 0.84 7.03 -0.26
N LEU A 76 0.43 8.26 -0.60
CA LEU A 76 0.06 8.62 -1.97
C LEU A 76 1.14 8.24 -2.98
N GLY A 77 2.41 8.44 -2.62
CA GLY A 77 3.56 8.08 -3.46
C GLY A 77 3.79 6.57 -3.60
N LYS A 78 3.06 5.72 -2.86
CA LYS A 78 3.16 4.26 -2.85
C LYS A 78 1.98 3.55 -3.51
N LEU A 79 0.90 4.25 -3.83
CA LEU A 79 -0.30 3.64 -4.42
C LEU A 79 -0.06 2.98 -5.78
N TYR A 80 1.01 3.35 -6.49
CA TYR A 80 1.42 2.66 -7.72
C TYR A 80 1.68 1.16 -7.52
N MET A 81 2.02 0.73 -6.29
CA MET A 81 2.24 -0.67 -6.00
C MET A 81 0.96 -1.49 -6.24
N PHE A 82 -0.22 -0.91 -6.03
CA PHE A 82 -1.49 -1.60 -6.25
C PHE A 82 -1.78 -1.85 -7.72
N ILE A 83 -1.49 -0.90 -8.62
CA ILE A 83 -1.64 -1.17 -10.06
C ILE A 83 -0.64 -2.25 -10.50
N ASN A 84 0.59 -2.22 -9.97
CA ASN A 84 1.55 -3.27 -10.28
C ASN A 84 1.09 -4.64 -9.75
N VAL A 85 0.49 -4.72 -8.57
CA VAL A 85 -0.12 -5.97 -8.07
C VAL A 85 -1.21 -6.47 -9.02
N CYS A 86 -2.11 -5.59 -9.45
CA CYS A 86 -3.17 -5.94 -10.39
C CYS A 86 -2.64 -6.48 -11.71
N GLU A 87 -1.56 -5.90 -12.25
CA GLU A 87 -0.94 -6.38 -13.50
C GLU A 87 -0.23 -7.73 -13.36
N ASN A 88 0.10 -8.13 -12.14
CA ASN A 88 0.75 -9.40 -11.86
C ASN A 88 -0.24 -10.54 -11.57
N MET A 89 -1.55 -10.30 -11.67
CA MET A 89 -2.58 -11.24 -11.26
C MET A 89 -3.73 -11.33 -12.27
N ASP A 90 -4.41 -12.47 -12.29
CA ASP A 90 -5.76 -12.49 -12.82
C ASP A 90 -6.75 -11.80 -11.85
N TYR A 91 -7.93 -11.45 -12.35
CA TYR A 91 -8.92 -10.72 -11.56
C TYR A 91 -9.34 -11.46 -10.28
N SER A 92 -9.43 -12.80 -10.32
CA SER A 92 -9.82 -13.59 -9.14
C SER A 92 -8.77 -13.49 -8.04
N SER A 93 -7.51 -13.70 -8.40
CA SER A 93 -6.35 -13.62 -7.50
C SER A 93 -6.19 -12.22 -6.93
N ALA A 94 -6.46 -11.20 -7.76
CA ALA A 94 -6.50 -9.82 -7.30
C ALA A 94 -7.59 -9.57 -6.24
N MET A 95 -8.79 -10.13 -6.39
CA MET A 95 -9.85 -9.99 -5.38
C MET A 95 -9.53 -10.76 -4.09
N ASP A 96 -8.86 -11.91 -4.19
CA ASP A 96 -8.33 -12.62 -3.03
C ASP A 96 -7.26 -11.79 -2.31
N ALA A 97 -6.38 -11.13 -3.05
CA ALA A 97 -5.39 -10.22 -2.49
C ALA A 97 -6.03 -9.00 -1.80
N VAL A 98 -7.07 -8.39 -2.38
CA VAL A 98 -7.84 -7.32 -1.72
C VAL A 98 -8.47 -7.81 -0.41
N THR A 99 -9.04 -9.01 -0.41
CA THR A 99 -9.59 -9.63 0.82
C THR A 99 -8.49 -9.86 1.86
N TYR A 100 -7.31 -10.26 1.41
CA TYR A 100 -6.14 -10.41 2.29
C TYR A 100 -5.70 -9.05 2.86
N LEU A 101 -5.78 -7.97 2.09
CA LEU A 101 -5.41 -6.62 2.54
C LEU A 101 -6.30 -6.15 3.70
N ASP A 102 -7.62 -6.34 3.58
CA ASP A 102 -8.57 -6.02 4.66
C ASP A 102 -8.18 -6.71 5.97
N ARG A 103 -7.91 -8.02 5.91
CA ARG A 103 -7.47 -8.80 7.08
C ARG A 103 -6.09 -8.34 7.58
N TYR A 104 -5.13 -8.14 6.68
CA TYR A 104 -3.78 -7.73 7.00
C TYR A 104 -3.80 -6.45 7.84
N CYS A 105 -4.60 -5.47 7.44
CA CYS A 105 -4.62 -4.19 8.13
C CYS A 105 -5.36 -4.22 9.47
N GLN A 106 -6.38 -5.08 9.61
CA GLN A 106 -7.03 -5.34 10.90
C GLN A 106 -6.06 -5.97 11.92
N TYR A 107 -5.26 -6.97 11.50
CA TYR A 107 -4.37 -7.69 12.42
C TYR A 107 -3.08 -6.95 12.76
N ASN A 108 -2.54 -6.17 11.82
CA ASN A 108 -1.23 -5.53 11.99
C ASN A 108 -1.30 -4.08 12.51
N GLN A 109 -2.49 -3.61 12.91
CA GLN A 109 -2.71 -2.24 13.42
C GLN A 109 -2.06 -1.17 12.53
N VAL A 110 -2.28 -1.27 11.21
CA VAL A 110 -1.65 -0.38 10.22
C VAL A 110 -2.18 1.07 10.31
N HIS A 111 -3.09 1.34 11.25
CA HIS A 111 -3.67 2.64 11.53
C HIS A 111 -2.77 3.54 12.39
N GLY A 112 -2.76 4.83 12.07
CA GLY A 112 -2.46 5.87 13.07
C GLY A 112 -1.00 6.26 13.27
N TYR A 113 -0.11 6.04 12.30
CA TYR A 113 1.21 6.68 12.36
C TYR A 113 1.11 8.14 11.88
N PRO A 114 1.28 9.16 12.74
CA PRO A 114 1.22 10.54 12.32
C PRO A 114 2.45 10.86 11.46
N ILE A 115 2.23 11.11 10.17
CA ILE A 115 3.28 11.62 9.26
C ILE A 115 3.16 13.15 9.10
N GLU A 116 2.16 13.77 9.73
CA GLU A 116 1.99 15.22 9.77
C GLU A 116 2.05 15.71 11.22
N ILE A 117 2.98 16.64 11.46
CA ILE A 117 3.18 17.29 12.75
C ILE A 117 2.75 18.75 12.57
N ASN A 118 1.52 19.06 12.98
CA ASN A 118 1.09 20.47 13.12
C ASN A 118 1.88 21.14 14.25
#